data_AF-A0A5N3X979-F1
#
_entry.id   AF-A0A5N3X979-F1
#
_cell.length_a   1.000
_cell.length_b   1.000
_cell.length_c   1.000
_cell.angle_alpha   90.00
_cell.angle_beta   90.00
_cell.angle_gamma   90.00
#
_symmetry.space_group_name_H-M   'P 1'
#
loop_
_entity.id
_entity.type
_entity.pdbx_description
1 polymer ?
#
loop_
_entity_poly.entity_id
_entity_poly.type
_entity_poly.pdbx_seq_one_letter_code
_entity_poly.pdbx_strand_id
1 'polypeptide(L)'
;MRVVVIGAGVIGLSTALCIHERYRSVLQSLEVMVYADRFTPLTTTDVAAGLWQPYLSEPSNPQEASQSFNLNSQLHDPKLEVILAWRIPRIEESGGLRSIGLQRVRHD
;
A
#
# COMPACT_ATOMS: atom_id res chain seq x y z
N MET A 1 1.20 -9.51 18.60
CA MET A 1 -0.11 -9.15 18.06
C MET A 1 -0.09 -9.37 16.56
N ARG A 2 -1.15 -9.99 16.02
CA ARG A 2 -1.31 -10.20 14.58
C ARG A 2 -2.41 -9.27 14.09
N VAL A 3 -2.13 -8.51 13.05
CA VAL A 3 -3.05 -7.56 12.41
C VAL A 3 -3.24 -8.02 10.97
N VAL A 4 -4.49 -8.15 10.56
CA VAL A 4 -4.84 -8.43 9.16
C VAL A 4 -5.51 -7.19 8.60
N VAL A 5 -4.96 -6.66 7.53
CA VAL A 5 -5.53 -5.57 6.73
C VAL A 5 -6.19 -6.18 5.50
N ILE A 6 -7.45 -5.82 5.25
CA ILE A 6 -8.19 -6.32 4.08
C ILE A 6 -8.20 -5.23 3.01
N GLY A 7 -7.70 -5.57 1.82
CA GLY A 7 -7.57 -4.69 0.65
C GLY A 7 -6.13 -4.23 0.41
N ALA A 8 -5.71 -4.26 -0.86
CA ALA A 8 -4.35 -3.93 -1.28
C ALA A 8 -4.27 -2.73 -2.25
N GLY A 9 -5.26 -1.83 -2.21
CA GLY A 9 -5.17 -0.51 -2.83
C GLY A 9 -4.44 0.50 -1.94
N VAL A 10 -4.40 1.78 -2.35
CA VAL A 10 -3.66 2.85 -1.64
C VAL A 10 -3.98 2.91 -0.15
N ILE A 11 -5.25 2.77 0.23
CA ILE A 11 -5.69 2.85 1.63
C ILE A 11 -5.17 1.66 2.44
N GLY A 12 -5.28 0.44 1.91
CA GLY A 12 -4.87 -0.76 2.61
C GLY A 12 -3.36 -0.81 2.85
N LEU A 13 -2.57 -0.55 1.79
CA LEU A 13 -1.12 -0.56 1.88
C LEU A 13 -0.57 0.59 2.73
N SER A 14 -1.10 1.82 2.60
CA SER A 14 -0.68 2.94 3.46
C SER A 14 -1.02 2.70 4.93
N THR A 15 -2.16 2.09 5.23
CA THR A 15 -2.56 1.72 6.59
C THR A 15 -1.63 0.65 7.17
N ALA A 16 -1.35 -0.41 6.40
CA ALA A 16 -0.45 -1.49 6.83
C ALA A 16 0.97 -0.93 7.13
N LEU A 17 1.47 -0.05 6.26
CA LEU A 17 2.75 0.63 6.45
C LEU A 17 2.74 1.51 7.71
N CYS A 18 1.74 2.37 7.87
CA CYS A 18 1.61 3.25 9.03
C CYS A 18 1.57 2.47 10.36
N ILE A 19 0.82 1.37 10.41
CA ILE A 19 0.79 0.49 11.59
C ILE A 19 2.18 -0.12 11.83
N HIS A 20 2.84 -0.62 10.79
CA HIS A 20 4.15 -1.23 10.92
C HIS A 20 5.20 -0.23 11.42
N GLU A 21 5.30 0.94 10.79
CA GLU A 21 6.26 1.98 11.16
C GLU A 21 6.04 2.49 12.59
N ARG A 22 4.78 2.75 12.96
CA ARG A 22 4.46 3.35 14.25
C ARG A 22 4.70 2.40 15.43
N TYR A 23 4.46 1.10 15.22
CA TYR A 23 4.37 0.15 16.33
C TYR A 23 5.45 -0.95 16.31
N ARG A 24 6.24 -1.14 15.25
CA ARG A 24 7.26 -2.21 15.24
C ARG A 24 8.33 -2.05 16.33
N SER A 25 8.62 -0.82 16.77
CA SER A 25 9.64 -0.55 17.79
C SER A 25 9.15 -0.78 19.22
N VAL A 26 7.83 -0.64 19.45
CA VAL A 26 7.21 -0.77 20.77
C VAL A 26 6.68 -2.18 21.00
N LEU A 27 6.23 -2.86 19.94
CA LEU A 27 5.72 -4.22 20.01
C LEU A 27 6.78 -5.23 19.57
N GLN A 28 7.31 -6.00 20.53
CA GLN A 28 8.33 -7.03 20.29
C GLN A 28 7.91 -8.10 19.25
N SER A 29 6.61 -8.32 19.08
CA SER A 29 6.06 -9.26 18.11
C SER A 29 4.82 -8.67 17.44
N LEU A 30 5.04 -7.81 16.44
CA LEU A 30 4.00 -7.28 15.55
C LEU A 30 4.08 -7.98 14.20
N GLU A 31 3.01 -8.65 13.82
CA GLU A 31 2.84 -9.26 12.50
C GLU A 31 1.69 -8.55 11.78
N VAL A 32 1.97 -7.91 10.65
CA VAL A 32 0.97 -7.26 9.81
C VAL A 32 0.87 -8.05 8.51
N MET A 33 -0.33 -8.50 8.17
CA MET A 33 -0.63 -9.23 6.94
C MET A 33 -1.67 -8.46 6.14
N VAL A 34 -1.56 -8.50 4.81
CA VAL A 34 -2.53 -7.89 3.89
C VAL A 34 -3.20 -8.97 3.08
N TYR A 35 -4.52 -9.08 3.16
CA TYR A 35 -5.33 -10.00 2.36
C TYR A 35 -6.17 -9.21 1.36
N ALA A 36 -6.17 -9.61 0.10
CA ALA A 36 -7.00 -9.01 -0.93
C ALA A 36 -7.31 -10.03 -2.03
N ASP A 37 -8.44 -9.82 -2.71
CA ASP A 37 -8.83 -10.55 -3.92
C ASP A 37 -8.15 -9.96 -5.17
N ARG A 38 -7.77 -8.68 -5.13
CA ARG A 38 -7.06 -7.97 -6.20
C ARG A 38 -5.89 -7.18 -5.66
N PHE A 39 -4.83 -7.16 -6.44
CA PHE A 39 -3.59 -6.44 -6.19
C PHE A 39 -3.21 -5.62 -7.43
N THR A 40 -2.26 -4.69 -7.30
CA THR A 40 -1.73 -3.93 -8.45
C THR A 40 -1.33 -4.87 -9.59
N PRO A 41 -1.77 -4.63 -10.83
CA PRO A 41 -2.38 -3.39 -11.36
C PRO A 41 -3.93 -3.42 -11.45
N LEU A 42 -4.62 -4.21 -10.63
CA LEU A 42 -6.07 -4.47 -10.74
C LEU A 42 -6.92 -3.87 -9.61
N THR A 43 -6.39 -2.88 -8.90
CA THR A 43 -7.12 -2.13 -7.86
C THR A 43 -7.72 -0.84 -8.45
N THR A 44 -8.73 -0.28 -7.79
CA THR A 44 -9.26 1.05 -8.16
C THR A 44 -8.17 2.14 -8.13
N THR A 45 -7.19 1.99 -7.26
CA THR A 45 -6.05 2.93 -7.15
C THR A 45 -5.20 2.94 -8.41
N ASP A 46 -4.99 1.81 -9.07
CA ASP A 46 -4.13 1.73 -10.25
C ASP A 46 -4.68 2.53 -11.44
N VAL A 47 -5.99 2.81 -11.44
CA VAL A 47 -6.70 3.57 -12.47
C VAL A 47 -6.97 5.02 -12.03
N ALA A 48 -6.56 5.41 -10.82
CA ALA A 48 -6.75 6.77 -10.33
C ALA A 48 -5.86 7.76 -11.10
N ALA A 49 -6.33 9.00 -11.27
CA ALA A 49 -5.61 10.04 -12.03
C ALA A 49 -4.27 10.46 -11.39
N GLY A 50 -4.05 10.15 -10.11
CA GLY A 50 -2.86 10.58 -9.35
C GLY A 50 -2.85 12.09 -9.05
N LEU A 51 -4.00 12.76 -9.09
CA LEU A 51 -4.15 14.15 -8.68
C LEU A 51 -4.66 14.20 -7.24
N TRP A 52 -3.95 14.91 -6.38
CA TRP A 52 -4.48 15.34 -5.10
C TRP A 52 -5.29 16.61 -5.32
N GLN A 53 -6.60 16.48 -5.32
CA GLN A 53 -7.55 17.58 -5.41
C GLN A 53 -8.80 17.20 -4.61
N PRO A 54 -9.07 17.89 -3.49
CA PRO A 54 -10.34 17.73 -2.78
C PRO A 54 -11.52 18.14 -3.66
N TYR A 55 -12.72 17.68 -3.30
CA TYR A 55 -13.92 18.21 -3.92
C TYR A 55 -14.08 19.69 -3.60
N LEU A 56 -14.44 20.47 -4.61
CA LEU A 56 -14.76 21.88 -4.45
C LEU A 56 -16.12 21.99 -3.74
N SER A 57 -16.23 22.92 -2.80
CA SER A 57 -17.50 23.25 -2.16
C SER A 57 -18.44 23.95 -3.15
N GLU A 58 -17.87 24.81 -4.00
CA GLU A 58 -18.54 25.53 -5.07
C GLU A 58 -17.75 25.36 -6.38
N PRO A 59 -18.37 24.91 -7.49
CA PRO A 59 -17.67 24.58 -8.75
C PRO A 59 -16.88 25.74 -9.35
N SER A 60 -17.27 26.96 -9.04
CA SER A 60 -16.73 28.19 -9.59
C SER A 60 -15.83 28.96 -8.60
N ASN A 61 -15.39 28.34 -7.50
CA ASN A 61 -14.40 28.97 -6.61
C ASN A 61 -12.96 28.72 -7.13
N PRO A 62 -12.33 29.68 -7.84
CA PRO A 62 -10.99 29.48 -8.40
C PRO A 62 -9.91 29.29 -7.33
N GLN A 63 -10.18 29.74 -6.09
CA GLN A 63 -9.22 29.61 -5.00
C GLN A 63 -9.07 28.16 -4.54
N GLU A 64 -10.16 27.40 -4.50
CA GLU A 64 -10.13 25.97 -4.14
C GLU A 64 -9.53 25.12 -5.26
N ALA A 65 -9.81 25.45 -6.53
CA ALA A 65 -9.22 24.75 -7.68
C ALA A 65 -7.68 24.88 -7.74
N SER A 66 -7.14 26.00 -7.24
CA SER A 66 -5.70 26.28 -7.23
C SER A 66 -4.88 25.37 -6.30
N GLN A 67 -5.53 24.62 -5.41
CA GLN A 67 -4.86 23.76 -4.40
C GLN A 67 -4.53 22.34 -4.90
N SER A 68 -4.68 22.10 -6.21
CA SER A 68 -4.50 20.79 -6.82
C SER A 68 -3.01 20.45 -7.00
N PHE A 69 -2.61 19.23 -6.64
CA PHE A 69 -1.21 18.78 -6.72
C PHE A 69 -1.09 17.44 -7.44
N ASN A 70 -0.21 17.35 -8.45
CA ASN A 70 0.01 16.12 -9.21
C ASN A 70 0.98 15.18 -8.47
N LEU A 71 0.44 14.11 -7.88
CA LEU A 71 1.22 13.12 -7.13
C LEU A 71 2.10 12.25 -8.02
N ASN A 72 1.77 12.10 -9.32
CA ASN A 72 2.61 11.32 -10.24
C ASN A 72 4.00 11.96 -10.43
N SER A 73 4.10 13.29 -10.27
CA SER A 73 5.38 14.01 -10.32
C SER A 73 6.34 13.63 -9.18
N GLN A 74 5.83 13.04 -8.09
CA GLN A 74 6.58 12.66 -6.90
C GLN A 74 7.02 11.19 -6.92
N LEU A 75 6.63 10.40 -7.92
CA LEU A 75 6.98 8.97 -8.03
C LEU A 75 8.49 8.72 -8.23
N HIS A 76 9.30 9.78 -8.37
CA HIS A 76 10.76 9.70 -8.39
C HIS A 76 11.42 9.77 -7.00
N ASP A 77 10.66 9.92 -5.91
CA ASP A 77 11.21 9.78 -4.55
C ASP A 77 11.46 8.28 -4.24
N PRO A 78 12.73 7.86 -4.02
CA PRO A 78 13.06 6.46 -3.73
C PRO A 78 12.42 5.92 -2.45
N LYS A 79 11.88 6.77 -1.57
CA LYS A 79 11.08 6.31 -0.41
C LYS A 79 9.71 5.78 -0.81
N LEU A 80 9.15 6.26 -1.91
CA LEU A 80 7.83 5.83 -2.42
C LEU A 80 7.93 4.57 -3.29
N GLU A 81 9.13 4.21 -3.77
CA GLU A 81 9.36 2.89 -4.39
C GLU A 81 8.98 1.74 -3.45
N VAL A 82 9.01 1.92 -2.14
CA VAL A 82 8.59 0.90 -1.16
C VAL A 82 7.10 0.55 -1.28
N ILE A 83 6.25 1.48 -1.72
CA ILE A 83 4.82 1.22 -1.94
C ILE A 83 4.61 0.39 -3.21
N LEU A 84 5.45 0.59 -4.24
CA LEU A 84 5.43 -0.18 -5.48
C LEU A 84 6.24 -1.50 -5.40
N ALA A 85 7.17 -1.61 -4.43
CA ALA A 85 8.04 -2.76 -4.23
C ALA A 85 7.37 -3.94 -3.50
N TRP A 86 6.11 -3.80 -3.04
CA TRP A 86 5.26 -4.95 -2.69
C TRP A 86 4.76 -5.70 -3.94
N ARG A 87 5.67 -5.90 -4.90
CA ARG A 87 5.52 -6.80 -6.03
C ARG A 87 5.38 -8.21 -5.47
N ILE A 88 4.13 -8.62 -5.29
CA ILE A 88 3.75 -9.93 -4.81
C ILE A 88 4.49 -10.98 -5.64
N PRO A 89 5.24 -11.90 -5.00
CA PRO A 89 5.82 -13.01 -5.71
C PRO A 89 4.67 -13.74 -6.40
N ARG A 90 4.76 -13.80 -7.73
CA ARG A 90 3.84 -14.50 -8.62
C ARG A 90 3.57 -15.91 -8.03
N ILE A 91 2.36 -16.15 -7.53
CA ILE A 91 1.95 -17.50 -7.13
C ILE A 91 1.74 -18.26 -8.44
N GLU A 92 2.75 -19.02 -8.84
CA GLU A 92 2.63 -20.03 -9.89
C GLU A 92 1.82 -21.19 -9.29
N GLU A 93 0.57 -21.33 -9.72
CA GLU A 93 -0.20 -22.56 -9.49
C GLU A 93 0.49 -23.69 -10.25
N SER A 94 1.20 -24.55 -9.51
CA SER A 94 1.42 -25.93 -9.91
C SER A 94 1.31 -26.80 -8.67
N GLY A 95 0.46 -27.84 -8.80
CA GLY A 95 0.00 -28.65 -7.68
C GLY A 95 1.11 -29.36 -6.91
N GLY A 96 0.81 -29.65 -5.64
CA GLY A 96 1.60 -30.55 -4.82
C GLY A 96 1.80 -30.04 -3.40
N LEU A 97 1.12 -30.69 -2.45
CA LEU A 97 1.45 -30.69 -1.02
C LEU A 97 2.97 -30.72 -0.79
N ARG A 98 3.58 -29.63 -0.28
CA ARG A 98 4.82 -29.67 0.52
C ARG A 98 4.90 -28.51 1.53
N SER A 99 4.80 -28.92 2.80
CA SER A 99 5.53 -28.47 4.00
C SER A 99 5.89 -26.97 4.19
N ILE A 100 5.41 -26.43 5.30
CA ILE A 100 6.18 -25.74 6.36
C ILE A 100 7.44 -24.99 5.85
N GLY A 101 7.31 -23.69 5.66
CA GLY A 101 8.43 -22.79 5.34
C GLY A 101 8.29 -21.47 6.08
N LEU A 102 8.70 -21.46 7.36
CA LEU A 102 8.91 -20.27 8.17
C LEU A 102 10.07 -19.45 7.57
N GLN A 103 9.80 -18.44 6.74
CA GLN A 103 10.84 -17.45 6.39
C GLN A 103 10.84 -16.31 7.40
N ARG A 104 11.62 -16.53 8.46
CA ARG A 104 12.07 -15.50 9.40
C ARG A 104 13.06 -14.58 8.67
N VAL A 105 12.62 -13.40 8.27
CA VAL A 105 13.50 -12.34 7.81
C VAL A 105 14.29 -11.82 9.02
N ARG A 106 15.54 -12.25 9.16
CA ARG A 106 16.54 -11.59 10.02
C ARG A 106 17.16 -10.46 9.19
N HIS A 107 17.11 -9.26 9.71
CA HIS A 107 18.06 -8.20 9.36
C HIS A 107 18.93 -7.98 10.59
N ASP A 108 20.25 -8.04 10.39
CA ASP A 108 21.28 -7.75 11.39
C ASP A 108 21.16 -6.32 11.92
#